data_AF-A0A932RP67-F1
#
_entry.id   AF-A0A932RP67-F1
#
_cell.length_a   1.000
_cell.length_b   1.000
_cell.length_c   1.000
_cell.angle_alpha   90.00
_cell.angle_beta   90.00
_cell.angle_gamma   90.00
#
_symmetry.space_group_name_H-M   'P 1'
#
loop_
_entity.id
_entity.type
_entity.pdbx_description
1 polymer ?
#
loop_
_entity_poly.entity_id
_entity_poly.type
_entity_poly.pdbx_seq_one_letter_code
_entity_poly.pdbx_strand_id
1 'polypeptide(L)'
;MTEQDTLKKLWAALLPTVAMPSDRQFFFWLQGYSAEVVRHGILRAAKKNLRMNSRMCPEHALRYAACCMSSFSARQNATLERLVEKTISECEGQTP
;
A
#
# COMPACT_ATOMS: atom_id res chain seq x y z
N MET A 1 -3.81 13.83 -15.11
CA MET A 1 -4.51 12.96 -14.15
C MET A 1 -3.56 12.72 -13.00
N THR A 2 -3.94 13.04 -11.76
CA THR A 2 -3.02 12.93 -10.62
C THR A 2 -2.90 11.47 -10.15
N GLU A 3 -1.85 11.19 -9.38
CA GLU A 3 -1.66 9.86 -8.78
C GLU A 3 -2.79 9.51 -7.80
N GLN A 4 -3.26 10.51 -7.04
CA GLN A 4 -4.45 10.41 -6.20
C GLN A 4 -5.70 10.03 -7.03
N ASP A 5 -5.94 10.68 -8.18
CA ASP A 5 -7.09 10.35 -9.03
C ASP A 5 -7.06 8.89 -9.52
N THR A 6 -5.85 8.38 -9.81
CA THR A 6 -5.67 7.00 -10.24
C THR A 6 -6.03 6.01 -9.12
N LEU A 7 -5.63 6.31 -7.88
CA LEU A 7 -5.96 5.49 -6.71
C LEU A 7 -7.45 5.58 -6.34
N LYS A 8 -8.08 6.74 -6.48
CA LYS A 8 -9.53 6.91 -6.30
C LYS A 8 -10.32 6.07 -7.31
N LYS A 9 -9.94 6.12 -8.59
CA LYS A 9 -10.54 5.28 -9.65
C LYS A 9 -10.37 3.79 -9.35
N LEU A 10 -9.19 3.40 -8.88
CA LEU A 10 -8.92 2.01 -8.49
C LEU A 10 -9.81 1.57 -7.31
N TRP A 11 -9.98 2.42 -6.30
CA TRP A 11 -10.89 2.13 -5.18
C TRP A 11 -12.33 1.93 -5.68
N ALA A 12 -12.86 2.88 -6.45
CA ALA A 12 -14.21 2.78 -7.02
C ALA A 12 -14.41 1.48 -7.82
N ALA A 13 -13.42 1.11 -8.64
CA ALA A 13 -13.52 -0.07 -9.50
C ALA A 13 -13.50 -1.39 -8.72
N LEU A 14 -12.69 -1.48 -7.65
CA LEU A 14 -12.47 -2.73 -6.93
C LEU A 14 -13.32 -2.90 -5.66
N LEU A 15 -13.82 -1.80 -5.12
CA LEU A 15 -14.62 -1.76 -3.90
C LEU A 15 -15.94 -0.99 -4.13
N PRO A 16 -16.74 -1.33 -5.16
CA PRO A 16 -17.93 -0.55 -5.53
C PRO A 16 -19.02 -0.56 -4.45
N THR A 17 -19.03 -1.54 -3.55
CA THR A 17 -19.98 -1.64 -2.43
C THR A 17 -19.52 -0.88 -1.18
N VAL A 18 -18.30 -0.35 -1.19
CA VAL A 18 -17.69 0.34 -0.04
C VAL A 18 -17.66 1.83 -0.34
N ALA A 19 -18.08 2.64 0.64
CA ALA A 19 -18.03 4.09 0.51
C ALA A 19 -16.62 4.58 0.15
N MET A 20 -16.56 5.57 -0.74
CA MET A 20 -15.32 6.19 -1.20
C MET A 20 -14.62 6.89 -0.01
N PRO A 21 -13.30 6.67 0.20
CA PRO A 21 -12.53 7.44 1.16
C PRO A 21 -12.54 8.92 0.80
N SER A 22 -12.48 9.79 1.81
CA SER A 22 -12.35 11.22 1.57
C SER A 22 -11.03 11.54 0.85
N ASP A 23 -11.00 12.66 0.11
CA ASP A 23 -9.75 13.13 -0.51
C ASP A 23 -8.63 13.33 0.51
N ARG A 24 -9.01 13.73 1.73
CA ARG A 24 -8.07 13.87 2.85
C ARG A 24 -7.42 12.54 3.22
N GLN A 25 -8.16 11.44 3.17
CA GLN A 25 -7.62 10.12 3.48
C GLN A 25 -6.58 9.67 2.45
N PHE A 26 -6.85 9.88 1.15
CA PHE A 26 -5.88 9.60 0.09
C PHE A 26 -4.65 10.50 0.21
N PHE A 27 -4.85 11.78 0.50
CA PHE A 27 -3.76 12.70 0.78
C PHE A 27 -2.86 12.19 1.92
N PHE A 28 -3.44 11.79 3.06
CA PHE A 28 -2.66 11.25 4.17
C PHE A 28 -1.92 9.96 3.83
N TRP A 29 -2.52 9.07 3.04
CA TRP A 29 -1.83 7.87 2.58
C TRP A 29 -0.64 8.21 1.69
N LEU A 30 -0.79 9.15 0.76
CA LEU A 30 0.29 9.56 -0.15
C LEU A 30 1.38 10.40 0.53
N GLN A 31 1.10 11.02 1.68
CA GLN A 31 2.12 11.66 2.51
C GLN A 31 2.99 10.63 3.26
N GLY A 32 2.42 9.51 3.68
CA GLY A 32 3.12 8.48 4.44
C GLY A 32 3.69 7.32 3.63
N TYR A 33 3.19 7.11 2.41
CA TYR A 33 3.49 5.95 1.59
C TYR A 33 3.63 6.33 0.12
N SER A 34 4.46 5.60 -0.61
CA SER A 34 4.48 5.66 -2.07
C SER A 34 3.15 5.16 -2.64
N ALA A 35 2.78 5.63 -3.84
CA ALA A 35 1.54 5.19 -4.46
C ALA A 35 1.49 3.70 -4.77
N GLU A 36 2.64 3.03 -4.93
CA GLU A 36 2.72 1.57 -5.05
C GLU A 36 2.22 0.89 -3.77
N VAL A 37 2.68 1.37 -2.62
CA VAL A 37 2.24 0.86 -1.30
C VAL A 37 0.75 1.12 -1.10
N VAL A 38 0.26 2.31 -1.47
CA VAL A 38 -1.18 2.62 -1.39
C VAL A 38 -1.99 1.70 -2.31
N ARG A 39 -1.56 1.53 -3.57
CA ARG A 39 -2.16 0.59 -4.52
C ARG A 39 -2.20 -0.83 -3.97
N HIS A 40 -1.11 -1.29 -3.36
CA HIS A 40 -1.05 -2.59 -2.70
C HIS A 40 -2.13 -2.71 -1.62
N GLY A 41 -2.25 -1.71 -0.73
CA GLY A 41 -3.27 -1.67 0.30
C GLY A 41 -4.70 -1.81 -0.26
N ILE A 42 -5.03 -1.07 -1.32
CA ILE A 42 -6.33 -1.12 -1.99
C ILE A 42 -6.60 -2.52 -2.56
N LEU A 43 -5.63 -3.11 -3.26
CA LEU A 43 -5.76 -4.45 -3.84
C LEU A 43 -6.00 -5.52 -2.77
N ARG A 44 -5.32 -5.42 -1.63
CA ARG A 44 -5.51 -6.36 -0.51
C ARG A 44 -6.88 -6.18 0.14
N ALA A 45 -7.34 -4.94 0.32
CA ALA A 45 -8.69 -4.67 0.81
C ALA A 45 -9.76 -5.21 -0.13
N ALA A 46 -9.62 -5.01 -1.44
CA ALA A 46 -10.51 -5.59 -2.44
C ALA A 46 -10.57 -7.12 -2.35
N LYS A 47 -9.41 -7.78 -2.27
CA LYS A 47 -9.33 -9.24 -2.11
C LYS A 47 -10.01 -9.73 -0.83
N LYS A 48 -9.90 -8.98 0.27
CA LYS A 48 -10.59 -9.31 1.53
C LYS A 48 -12.10 -9.07 1.43
N ASN A 49 -12.53 -7.98 0.81
CA ASN A 49 -13.95 -7.70 0.58
C ASN A 49 -14.62 -8.82 -0.22
N LEU A 50 -13.96 -9.30 -1.28
CA LEU A 50 -14.44 -10.46 -2.05
C LEU A 50 -14.61 -11.72 -1.19
N ARG A 51 -13.64 -12.00 -0.30
CA ARG A 51 -13.74 -13.12 0.66
C ARG A 51 -14.87 -12.94 1.68
N MET A 52 -15.30 -11.70 1.90
CA MET A 52 -16.43 -11.35 2.78
C MET A 52 -17.74 -11.20 1.99
N ASN A 53 -17.83 -11.77 0.79
CA ASN A 53 -19.00 -11.68 -0.10
C ASN A 53 -19.43 -10.23 -0.37
N SER A 54 -18.45 -9.32 -0.51
CA SER A 54 -18.65 -7.89 -0.77
C SER A 54 -19.40 -7.11 0.32
N ARG A 55 -19.42 -7.62 1.55
CA ARG A 55 -20.10 -7.03 2.72
C ARG A 55 -19.16 -6.32 3.69
N MET A 56 -17.95 -5.95 3.25
CA MET A 56 -17.00 -5.25 4.12
C MET A 56 -17.46 -3.81 4.37
N CYS A 57 -17.59 -3.42 5.63
CA CYS A 57 -17.96 -2.05 5.98
C CYS A 57 -16.85 -1.05 5.62
N PRO A 58 -17.17 0.23 5.32
CA PRO A 58 -16.18 1.25 4.95
C PRO A 58 -15.00 1.40 5.90
N GLU A 59 -15.29 1.50 7.20
CA GLU A 59 -14.26 1.63 8.23
C GLU A 59 -13.32 0.42 8.28
N HIS A 60 -13.86 -0.78 8.07
CA HIS A 60 -13.07 -2.01 8.03
C HIS A 60 -12.16 -2.05 6.81
N ALA A 61 -12.69 -1.67 5.64
CA ALA A 61 -11.91 -1.59 4.41
C ALA A 61 -10.75 -0.58 4.54
N LEU A 62 -11.02 0.61 5.09
CA LEU A 62 -10.02 1.65 5.35
C LEU A 62 -8.91 1.16 6.28
N ARG A 63 -9.27 0.63 7.46
CA ARG A 63 -8.30 0.12 8.44
C ARG A 63 -7.48 -1.03 7.87
N TYR A 64 -8.13 -1.93 7.14
CA TYR A 64 -7.44 -3.09 6.55
C TYR A 64 -6.48 -2.68 5.43
N ALA A 65 -6.87 -1.72 4.58
CA ALA A 65 -5.99 -1.15 3.56
C ALA A 65 -4.75 -0.52 4.20
N ALA A 66 -4.94 0.35 5.22
CA ALA A 66 -3.85 0.98 5.95
C ALA A 66 -2.92 -0.04 6.63
N CYS A 67 -3.48 -1.07 7.28
CA CYS A 67 -2.70 -2.15 7.88
C CYS A 67 -1.82 -2.89 6.84
N CYS A 68 -2.37 -3.14 5.64
CA CYS A 68 -1.61 -3.73 4.55
C CYS A 68 -0.50 -2.80 4.03
N MET A 69 -0.77 -1.50 3.93
CA MET A 69 0.24 -0.49 3.54
C MET A 69 1.41 -0.47 4.52
N SER A 70 1.14 -0.36 5.82
CA SER A 70 2.18 -0.37 6.86
C SER A 70 3.01 -1.66 6.82
N SER A 71 2.33 -2.81 6.70
CA SER A 71 3.00 -4.11 6.64
C SER A 71 3.88 -4.27 5.40
N PHE A 72 3.43 -3.74 4.26
CA PHE A 72 4.16 -3.83 3.00
C PHE A 72 5.37 -2.88 2.98
N SER A 73 5.18 -1.64 3.43
CA SER A 73 6.25 -0.65 3.57
C SER A 73 7.35 -1.14 4.52
N ALA A 74 6.99 -1.70 5.68
CA ALA A 74 7.96 -2.25 6.62
C ALA A 74 8.82 -3.38 6.00
N ARG A 75 8.21 -4.24 5.16
CA ARG A 75 8.94 -5.30 4.46
C ARG A 75 9.87 -4.75 3.38
N GLN A 76 9.44 -3.71 2.65
CA GLN A 76 10.29 -3.06 1.65
C GLN A 76 11.51 -2.44 2.31
N ASN A 77 11.33 -1.72 3.42
CA ASN A 77 12.45 -1.11 4.16
C ASN A 77 13.44 -2.15 4.67
N ALA A 78 12.96 -3.22 5.32
CA ALA A 78 13.83 -4.30 5.80
C ALA A 78 14.57 -5.04 4.65
N THR A 79 13.97 -5.12 3.47
CA THR A 79 14.63 -5.70 2.29
C THR A 79 15.71 -4.76 1.75
N LEU A 80 15.41 -3.47 1.70
CA LEU A 80 16.35 -2.44 1.27
C LEU A 80 17.59 -2.42 2.17
N GLU A 81 17.41 -2.42 3.49
CA GLU A 81 18.50 -2.45 4.47
C GLU A 81 19.44 -3.64 4.24
N ARG A 82 18.89 -4.85 4.05
CA ARG A 82 19.69 -6.05 3.75
C ARG A 82 20.44 -5.96 2.43
N LEU A 83 19.84 -5.37 1.40
CA LEU A 83 20.50 -5.19 0.10
C LEU A 83 21.64 -4.19 0.19
N VAL A 84 21.44 -3.11 0.96
CA VAL A 84 22.48 -2.12 1.25
C VAL A 84 23.64 -2.76 2.00
N GLU A 85 23.36 -3.53 3.07
CA GLU A 85 24.39 -4.27 3.82
C GLU A 85 25.19 -5.23 2.93
N LYS A 86 24.50 -6.00 2.08
CA LYS A 86 25.14 -6.93 1.13
C LYS A 86 26.05 -6.18 0.15
N THR A 87 25.57 -5.06 -0.38
CA THR A 87 26.31 -4.24 -1.35
C THR A 87 27.56 -3.64 -0.71
N ILE A 88 27.47 -3.15 0.53
CA ILE A 88 28.62 -2.62 1.27
C ILE A 88 29.68 -3.70 1.47
N SER A 89 29.28 -4.90 1.93
CA SER A 89 30.20 -6.02 2.13
C SER A 89 30.88 -6.48 0.83
N GLU A 90 30.17 -6.47 -0.29
CA GLU A 90 30.72 -6.83 -1.60
C GLU A 90 31.75 -5.79 -2.10
N CYS A 91 31.53 -4.50 -1.81
CA CYS A 91 32.48 -3.43 -2.14
C CYS A 91 33.73 -3.44 -1.24
N GLU A 92 33.59 -3.76 0.05
CA GLU A 92 34.72 -3.83 0.99
C GLU A 92 35.61 -5.07 0.76
N GLY A 93 35.04 -6.18 0.29
CA GLY A 93 35.78 -7.40 -0.06
C GLY A 93 36.61 -7.30 -1.36
N GLN A 94 36.55 -6.19 -2.08
CA GLN A 94 37.34 -5.89 -3.27
C GLN A 94 38.49 -4.92 -2.94
N THR A 95 39.34 -5.25 -1.98
CA THR A 95 40.66 -4.62 -1.84
C THR A 95 41.74 -5.63 -2.26
N PRO A 96 42.61 -5.30 -3.23
CA PRO A 96 43.65 -6.20 -3.74
C PRO A 96 44.74 -6.50 -2.71
#